data_AF-A0A952A8K8-F1
#
_entry.id   AF-A0A952A8K8-F1
#
_cell.length_a   1.000
_cell.length_b   1.000
_cell.length_c   1.000
_cell.angle_alpha   90.00
_cell.angle_beta   90.00
_cell.angle_gamma   90.00
#
_symmetry.space_group_name_H-M   'P 1'
#
loop_
_entity.id
_entity.type
_entity.pdbx_description
1 polymer ?
#
loop_
_entity_poly.entity_id
_entity_poly.type
_entity_poly.pdbx_seq_one_letter_code
_entity_poly.pdbx_strand_id
1 'polypeptide(L)'
;MAPMINPFDAGGYTLAEMTQAINILPNIYTRLGEMGLFRFEGITQRSVIIEQAEGVLNLLPTVPLGGPATVANRDTRSMRSFTVPWIPHDDV
;
A
#
# COMPACT_ATOMS: atom_id res chain seq x y z
N MET A 1 34.57 26.18 -22.44
CA MET A 1 34.48 24.76 -22.04
C MET A 1 34.83 24.70 -20.56
N ALA A 2 33.86 24.54 -19.66
CA ALA A 2 34.15 24.50 -18.23
C ALA A 2 34.73 23.12 -17.87
N PRO A 3 35.85 23.04 -17.12
CA PRO A 3 36.42 21.75 -16.74
C PRO A 3 35.44 20.98 -15.86
N MET A 4 35.21 19.71 -16.19
CA MET A 4 34.46 18.77 -15.37
C MET A 4 35.32 18.46 -14.13
N ILE A 5 35.11 19.18 -13.03
CA ILE A 5 35.74 18.88 -11.75
C ILE A 5 35.18 17.55 -11.24
N ASN A 6 36.07 16.60 -10.96
CA ASN A 6 35.71 15.35 -10.30
C ASN A 6 35.38 15.65 -8.83
N PRO A 7 34.12 15.50 -8.39
CA PRO A 7 33.74 15.79 -7.00
C PRO A 7 34.32 14.79 -5.99
N PHE A 8 34.97 13.72 -6.48
CA PHE A 8 35.60 12.67 -5.67
C PHE A 8 37.12 12.82 -5.56
N ASP A 9 37.74 13.78 -6.27
CA ASP A 9 39.19 13.94 -6.28
C ASP A 9 39.61 15.20 -5.52
N ALA A 10 40.28 14.97 -4.39
CA ALA A 10 41.06 15.94 -3.61
C ALA A 10 40.44 17.32 -3.31
N GLY A 11 39.12 17.40 -3.05
CA GLY A 11 38.51 18.65 -2.55
C GLY A 11 36.99 18.80 -2.60
N GLY A 12 36.23 17.78 -3.06
CA GLY A 12 34.77 17.85 -3.12
C GLY A 12 34.07 17.38 -1.84
N TYR A 13 34.10 16.07 -1.57
CA TYR A 13 33.54 15.49 -0.34
C TYR A 13 34.33 14.24 0.08
N THR A 14 34.55 14.09 1.37
CA THR A 14 35.14 12.90 1.99
C THR A 14 34.13 11.75 2.10
N LEU A 15 34.63 10.50 2.20
CA LEU A 15 33.78 9.33 2.47
C LEU A 15 32.90 9.52 3.71
N ALA A 16 33.42 10.21 4.73
CA ALA A 16 32.69 10.53 5.95
C ALA A 16 31.52 11.50 5.69
N GLU A 17 31.71 12.55 4.89
CA GLU A 17 30.65 13.49 4.51
C GLU A 17 29.57 12.83 3.65
N MET A 18 29.96 11.93 2.72
CA MET A 18 28.99 11.16 1.93
C MET A 18 28.19 10.17 2.79
N THR A 19 28.84 9.57 3.80
CA THR A 19 28.15 8.67 4.75
C THR A 19 27.18 9.45 5.65
N GLN A 20 27.56 10.66 6.10
CA GLN A 20 26.65 11.55 6.85
C GLN A 20 25.47 12.01 5.98
N ALA A 21 25.69 12.31 4.70
CA ALA A 21 24.62 12.69 3.78
C ALA A 21 23.57 11.58 3.60
N ILE A 22 23.97 10.30 3.66
CA ILE A 22 23.04 9.15 3.64
C ILE A 22 22.15 9.15 4.89
N ASN A 23 22.68 9.54 6.06
CA ASN A 23 21.90 9.61 7.31
C ASN A 23 20.95 10.83 7.39
N ILE A 24 21.13 11.84 6.53
CA ILE A 24 20.29 13.05 6.47
C ILE A 24 19.09 12.86 5.53
N LEU A 25 19.04 11.76 4.76
CA LEU A 25 17.94 11.53 3.84
C LEU A 25 16.61 11.44 4.63
N PRO A 26 15.68 12.38 4.43
CA PRO A 26 14.43 12.37 5.16
C PRO A 26 13.64 11.13 4.76
N ASN A 27 13.02 10.52 5.75
CA ASN A 27 12.22 9.34 5.52
C ASN A 27 10.94 9.70 4.76
N ILE A 28 10.92 9.42 3.46
CA ILE A 28 9.81 9.70 2.55
C ILE A 28 8.74 8.61 2.66
N TYR A 29 8.10 8.50 3.82
CA TYR A 29 6.95 7.59 4.03
C TYR A 29 5.69 7.97 3.22
N THR A 30 5.76 9.04 2.42
CA THR A 30 4.59 9.83 2.04
C THR A 30 4.06 9.59 0.65
N ARG A 31 4.73 8.86 -0.25
CA ARG A 31 4.28 8.75 -1.66
C ARG A 31 2.85 8.20 -1.79
N LEU A 32 2.46 7.22 -0.97
CA LEU A 32 1.09 6.70 -0.94
C LEU A 32 0.07 7.68 -0.33
N GLY A 33 0.51 8.49 0.65
CA GLY A 33 -0.30 9.56 1.24
C GLY A 33 -0.48 10.76 0.31
N GLU A 34 0.56 11.16 -0.41
CA GLU A 34 0.57 12.24 -1.42
C GLU A 34 -0.35 11.93 -2.60
N MET A 35 -0.44 10.66 -2.99
CA MET A 35 -1.36 10.22 -4.03
C MET A 35 -2.83 10.24 -3.57
N GLY A 36 -3.11 10.42 -2.28
CA GLY A 36 -4.48 10.49 -1.73
C GLY A 36 -5.29 9.20 -1.88
N LEU A 37 -4.64 8.07 -2.18
CA LEU A 37 -5.30 6.77 -2.38
C LEU A 37 -5.83 6.16 -1.09
N PHE A 38 -5.23 6.53 0.04
CA PHE A 38 -5.64 6.07 1.36
C PHE A 38 -5.87 7.28 2.27
N ARG A 39 -7.00 7.27 2.98
CA ARG A 39 -7.30 8.25 4.02
C ARG A 39 -7.02 7.65 5.38
N PHE A 40 -6.39 8.43 6.26
CA PHE A 40 -6.20 8.03 7.64
C PHE A 40 -7.50 8.23 8.42
N GLU A 41 -7.95 7.16 9.07
CA GLU A 41 -9.07 7.17 10.01
C GLU A 41 -8.65 6.39 11.26
N GLY A 42 -8.80 7.03 12.42
CA GLY A 42 -8.52 6.38 13.71
C GLY A 42 -9.68 5.51 14.14
N ILE A 43 -9.37 4.40 14.82
CA ILE A 43 -10.36 3.49 15.39
C ILE A 43 -10.14 3.32 16.89
N THR A 44 -11.20 3.03 17.62
CA THR A 44 -11.14 2.75 19.07
C THR A 44 -10.98 1.25 19.37
N GLN A 45 -11.12 0.38 18.35
CA GLN A 45 -11.01 -1.06 18.47
C GLN A 45 -9.57 -1.56 18.23
N ARG A 46 -9.27 -2.78 18.68
CA ARG A 46 -7.97 -3.45 18.46
C ARG A 46 -7.92 -4.34 17.21
N SER A 47 -8.97 -4.31 16.39
CA SER A 47 -9.05 -5.09 15.17
C SER A 47 -9.81 -4.37 14.08
N VAL A 48 -9.36 -4.52 12.85
CA VAL A 48 -10.04 -4.07 11.63
C VAL A 48 -10.47 -5.30 10.84
N ILE A 49 -11.72 -5.32 10.39
CA ILE A 49 -12.25 -6.41 9.54
C ILE A 49 -12.57 -5.83 8.18
N ILE A 50 -12.04 -6.46 7.14
CA ILE A 50 -12.32 -6.12 5.74
C ILE A 50 -13.15 -7.24 5.14
N GLU A 51 -14.31 -6.87 4.60
CA GLU A 51 -15.16 -7.77 3.81
C GLU A 51 -14.85 -7.58 2.33
N GLN A 52 -14.52 -8.67 1.66
CA GLN A 52 -14.43 -8.75 0.21
C GLN A 52 -15.71 -9.41 -0.31
N ALA A 53 -16.51 -8.63 -1.05
CA ALA A 53 -17.69 -9.08 -1.79
C ALA A 53 -17.37 -9.12 -3.31
N GLU A 54 -18.11 -9.93 -4.06
CA GLU A 54 -17.73 -10.53 -5.35
C GLU A 54 -17.18 -9.66 -6.50
N GLY A 55 -16.50 -10.36 -7.42
CA GLY A 55 -15.98 -9.86 -8.70
C GLY A 55 -16.23 -10.83 -9.88
N VAL A 56 -17.39 -11.50 -9.93
CA VAL A 56 -17.70 -12.46 -11.02
C VAL A 56 -18.64 -11.83 -12.05
N LEU A 57 -18.23 -11.83 -13.32
CA LEU A 57 -19.08 -11.51 -14.48
C LEU A 57 -19.54 -12.83 -15.13
N ASN A 58 -20.84 -13.12 -15.07
CA ASN A 58 -21.41 -14.32 -15.70
C ASN A 58 -22.31 -13.95 -16.88
N LEU A 59 -22.12 -14.66 -17.99
CA LEU A 59 -23.03 -14.63 -19.14
C LEU A 59 -24.12 -15.68 -18.95
N LEU A 60 -25.38 -15.28 -19.15
CA LEU A 60 -26.51 -16.20 -19.11
C LEU A 60 -26.58 -17.03 -20.41
N PRO A 61 -26.67 -18.36 -20.34
CA PRO A 61 -26.88 -19.20 -21.52
C PRO A 61 -28.36 -19.15 -21.98
N THR A 62 -28.59 -19.34 -23.28
CA THR A 62 -29.95 -19.42 -23.84
C THR A 62 -30.61 -20.76 -23.51
N VAL A 63 -31.85 -20.75 -23.03
CA VAL A 63 -32.67 -21.96 -22.79
C VAL A 63 -33.86 -22.05 -23.74
N PRO A 64 -34.30 -23.27 -24.15
CA PRO A 64 -35.48 -23.45 -24.99
C PRO A 64 -36.76 -22.91 -24.33
N LEU A 65 -37.74 -22.53 -25.15
CA LEU A 65 -39.04 -22.05 -24.66
C LEU A 65 -39.73 -23.11 -23.81
N GLY A 66 -40.05 -22.77 -22.55
CA GLY A 66 -40.66 -23.70 -21.58
C GLY A 66 -39.66 -24.56 -20.78
N GLY A 67 -38.35 -24.41 -21.02
CA GLY A 67 -37.31 -25.07 -20.23
C GLY A 67 -37.13 -24.45 -18.83
N PRO A 68 -36.48 -25.17 -17.90
CA PRO A 68 -36.18 -24.66 -16.58
C PRO A 68 -35.22 -23.45 -16.64
N ALA A 69 -35.41 -22.47 -15.76
CA ALA A 69 -34.57 -21.28 -15.68
C ALA A 69 -33.18 -21.59 -15.11
N THR A 70 -32.15 -20.84 -15.54
CA THR A 70 -30.82 -20.87 -14.94
C THR A 70 -30.81 -20.19 -13.58
N VAL A 71 -30.13 -20.80 -12.61
CA VAL A 71 -30.00 -20.25 -11.25
C VAL A 71 -28.67 -19.51 -11.12
N ALA A 72 -28.70 -18.32 -10.51
CA ALA A 72 -27.48 -17.56 -10.23
C ALA A 72 -26.60 -18.25 -9.19
N ASN A 73 -25.28 -18.09 -9.31
CA ASN A 73 -24.37 -18.45 -8.23
C ASN A 73 -24.60 -17.54 -7.03
N ARG A 74 -24.42 -18.09 -5.82
CA ARG A 74 -24.55 -17.35 -4.58
C ARG A 74 -23.31 -16.48 -4.38
N ASP A 75 -23.55 -15.20 -4.09
CA ASP A 75 -22.50 -14.25 -3.75
C ASP A 75 -21.66 -14.75 -2.56
N THR A 76 -20.36 -14.97 -2.79
CA THR A 76 -19.41 -15.42 -1.78
C THR A 76 -18.68 -14.25 -1.15
N ARG A 77 -18.75 -14.18 0.19
CA ARG A 77 -18.08 -13.15 0.98
C ARG A 77 -16.89 -13.74 1.71
N SER A 78 -15.74 -13.09 1.59
CA SER A 78 -14.54 -13.46 2.35
C SER A 78 -14.18 -12.34 3.31
N MET A 79 -13.99 -12.67 4.58
CA MET A 79 -13.58 -11.71 5.60
C MET A 79 -12.10 -11.90 5.93
N ARG A 80 -11.38 -10.79 6.04
CA ARG A 80 -10.01 -10.74 6.56
C ARG A 80 -9.98 -9.86 7.80
N SER A 81 -9.48 -10.41 8.90
CA SER A 81 -9.33 -9.70 10.16
C SER A 81 -7.86 -9.34 10.38
N PHE A 82 -7.60 -8.10 10.78
CA PHE A 82 -6.28 -7.58 11.10
C PHE A 82 -6.28 -7.11 12.55
N THR A 83 -5.31 -7.56 13.33
CA THR A 83 -5.09 -7.05 14.69
C THR A 83 -4.25 -5.78 14.61
N VAL A 84 -4.68 -4.73 15.31
CA VAL A 84 -3.94 -3.48 15.41
C VAL A 84 -2.70 -3.72 16.29
N PRO A 85 -1.47 -3.57 15.75
CA PRO A 85 -0.27 -3.77 16.53
C PRO A 85 -0.14 -2.67 17.59
N TRP A 86 0.25 -3.06 18.80
CA TRP A 86 0.62 -2.12 19.84
C TRP A 86 2.12 -1.85 19.73
N ILE A 87 2.48 -0.62 19.33
CA ILE A 87 3.88 -0.19 19.17
C ILE A 87 4.11 0.96 20.16
N PRO A 88 4.22 0.66 21.47
CA PRO A 88 4.54 1.69 22.45
C PRO A 88 5.98 2.13 22.22
N HIS A 89 6.20 3.43 22.19
CA HIS A 89 7.52 4.02 22.26
C HIS A 89 7.58 4.81 23.55
N ASP A 90 8.51 4.45 24.42
CA ASP A 90 8.73 5.09 25.71
C ASP A 90 10.15 5.67 25.69
N ASP A 91 10.28 6.92 26.14
CA ASP A 91 11.53 7.70 26.12
C ASP A 91 12.28 7.65 27.45
N VAL A 92 11.73 6.91 28.43
CA VAL A 92 12.00 6.98 29.89
C VAL A 92 11.38 8.21 30.56
#